data_AF-A0A432UDT2-F1
#
_entry.id   AF-A0A432UDT2-F1
#
_cell.length_a   1.000
_cell.length_b   1.000
_cell.length_c   1.000
_cell.angle_alpha   90.00
_cell.angle_beta   90.00
_cell.angle_gamma   90.00
#
_symmetry.space_group_name_H-M   'P 1'
#
loop_
_entity.id
_entity.type
_entity.pdbx_description
1 polymer ?
#
loop_
_entity_poly.entity_id
_entity_poly.type
_entity_poly.pdbx_seq_one_letter_code
_entity_poly.pdbx_strand_id
1 'polypeptide(L)'
;MYAFSLIQEIHPALLKDAVMSPGGTDDDADFPYASAVTSLVALKQARYVREDQPEDGRAYVFYQHMRSVGQYEYFYKALQDDPGIFLTKGAVTEVKAEGDGLNVTVENTILGEDINVDVDLVVLGTGMVPTTRDEAVVNLAYRQGPAFRDLDLFGGYCDSNFICFPYETRRTGIYAAGGVRRCMTIEEAMEDATGAALKAIQSVVAAEEGHAVHPRTWDFDYPDFYFQRCTQCKRCTEECPFGALDDDEKGTPKPNPTRCRRCGTCMGACPERIIGFKDYNIDVVGSMIKAVEVPDDDEDKLRMICFVCENDAYPALENAARKGLSWSPLVRIIPVRCLGSVNVSWIKDAMSSGMDGALLLGCKFGDEYQCHFVKGSELANRRMDNVAESLQSLGMEAERVRLVEIAIDEYDKVPEIINSFVDDVLEMGPNPFKGW
;
A
#
# COMPACT_ATOMS: atom_id res chain seq x y z
N MET A 1 -20.55 2.20 -13.31
CA MET A 1 -21.69 3.06 -13.69
C MET A 1 -21.12 4.25 -14.43
N TYR A 2 -21.46 4.42 -15.71
CA TYR A 2 -20.78 5.33 -16.63
C TYR A 2 -21.20 6.79 -16.37
N ALA A 3 -20.29 7.63 -15.87
CA ALA A 3 -20.41 9.09 -15.98
C ALA A 3 -19.79 9.54 -17.32
N PHE A 4 -20.30 8.99 -18.42
CA PHE A 4 -20.04 9.57 -19.74
C PHE A 4 -21.07 10.68 -19.92
N SER A 5 -20.59 11.92 -19.91
CA SER A 5 -21.21 13.03 -20.64
C SER A 5 -22.71 13.26 -20.36
N LEU A 6 -23.03 14.00 -19.30
CA LEU A 6 -24.36 14.59 -19.20
C LEU A 6 -24.58 15.72 -20.21
N ILE A 7 -23.53 16.40 -20.72
CA ILE A 7 -23.71 17.60 -21.56
C ILE A 7 -23.83 17.29 -23.07
N GLN A 8 -23.23 16.22 -23.62
CA GLN A 8 -23.41 15.93 -25.06
C GLN A 8 -24.84 15.51 -25.43
N GLU A 9 -25.69 15.17 -24.45
CA GLU A 9 -27.09 14.82 -24.66
C GLU A 9 -28.06 16.00 -24.45
N ILE A 10 -27.56 17.20 -24.06
CA ILE A 10 -28.41 18.35 -23.78
C ILE A 10 -28.50 19.26 -25.01
N HIS A 11 -29.73 19.66 -25.35
CA HIS A 11 -30.03 20.41 -26.57
C HIS A 11 -29.39 21.83 -26.51
N PRO A 12 -28.60 22.25 -27.52
CA PRO A 12 -27.73 23.44 -27.46
C PRO A 12 -28.43 24.82 -27.39
N ALA A 13 -29.75 24.89 -27.23
CA ALA A 13 -30.54 26.11 -27.43
C ALA A 13 -31.02 26.80 -26.14
N LEU A 14 -30.65 26.36 -24.94
CA LEU A 14 -31.38 26.73 -23.71
C LEU A 14 -30.56 27.00 -22.43
N LEU A 15 -29.24 27.25 -22.47
CA LEU A 15 -28.45 27.12 -21.25
C LEU A 15 -27.51 28.29 -20.90
N LYS A 16 -27.78 28.93 -19.76
CA LYS A 16 -26.77 29.51 -18.86
C LYS A 16 -26.48 28.47 -17.77
N ASP A 17 -25.27 27.91 -17.78
CA ASP A 17 -24.92 26.74 -16.96
C ASP A 17 -24.11 27.12 -15.72
N ALA A 18 -24.49 26.60 -14.56
CA ALA A 18 -23.57 26.48 -13.42
C ALA A 18 -22.98 25.07 -13.39
N VAL A 19 -21.65 24.98 -13.42
CA VAL A 19 -20.93 23.73 -13.16
C VAL A 19 -20.37 23.78 -11.75
N MET A 20 -20.85 22.88 -10.90
CA MET A 20 -20.50 22.83 -9.48
C MET A 20 -19.43 21.77 -9.24
N SER A 21 -18.42 22.11 -8.44
CA SER A 21 -17.74 21.07 -7.67
C SER A 21 -18.62 20.76 -6.46
N PRO A 22 -19.07 19.51 -6.26
CA PRO A 22 -19.73 19.12 -5.02
C PRO A 22 -18.79 19.35 -3.84
N GLY A 23 -19.34 19.86 -2.73
CA GLY A 23 -18.59 20.14 -1.50
C GLY A 23 -19.50 20.71 -0.42
N GLY A 24 -19.25 20.33 0.84
CA GLY A 24 -19.90 20.91 2.01
C GLY A 24 -19.34 22.30 2.36
N THR A 25 -19.78 22.85 3.48
CA THR A 25 -19.28 24.15 3.99
C THR A 25 -17.81 24.10 4.39
N ASP A 26 -17.34 22.94 4.86
CA ASP A 26 -16.03 22.78 5.49
C ASP A 26 -14.96 22.19 4.55
N ASP A 27 -15.36 21.34 3.59
CA ASP A 27 -14.47 20.80 2.54
C ASP A 27 -15.24 20.38 1.27
N ASP A 28 -14.49 20.16 0.17
CA ASP A 28 -14.99 19.60 -1.09
C ASP A 28 -14.75 18.09 -1.22
N ALA A 29 -14.56 17.39 -0.10
CA ALA A 29 -14.19 15.99 -0.09
C ALA A 29 -15.43 15.08 -0.08
N ASP A 30 -15.93 14.76 -1.28
CA ASP A 30 -16.91 13.65 -1.44
C ASP A 30 -16.30 12.28 -1.04
N PHE A 31 -14.97 12.17 -1.10
CA PHE A 31 -14.19 10.95 -0.87
C PHE A 31 -12.90 11.27 -0.10
N PRO A 32 -12.28 10.30 0.59
CA PRO A 32 -10.97 10.47 1.24
C PRO A 32 -9.81 10.67 0.25
N TYR A 33 -10.10 10.84 -1.03
CA TYR A 33 -9.16 11.04 -2.12
C TYR A 33 -9.66 12.09 -3.10
N ALA A 34 -8.70 12.74 -3.77
CA ALA A 34 -8.96 13.69 -4.84
C ALA A 34 -9.42 12.98 -6.13
N SER A 35 -10.51 13.46 -6.74
CA SER A 35 -10.84 13.09 -8.12
C SER A 35 -9.84 13.75 -9.09
N ALA A 36 -9.32 12.97 -10.04
CA ALA A 36 -8.33 13.42 -11.02
C ALA A 36 -8.93 14.28 -12.14
N VAL A 37 -10.24 14.17 -12.40
CA VAL A 37 -10.84 14.74 -13.62
C VAL A 37 -11.88 15.83 -13.37
N THR A 38 -12.41 15.99 -12.15
CA THR A 38 -13.57 16.88 -11.91
C THR A 38 -13.30 18.32 -12.30
N SER A 39 -12.17 18.89 -11.88
CA SER A 39 -11.75 20.25 -12.28
C SER A 39 -11.61 20.40 -13.80
N LEU A 40 -10.89 19.47 -14.45
CA LEU A 40 -10.64 19.53 -15.90
C LEU A 40 -11.91 19.34 -16.72
N VAL A 41 -12.79 18.44 -16.30
CA VAL A 41 -14.08 18.22 -16.95
C VAL A 41 -14.97 19.44 -16.77
N ALA A 42 -15.01 20.05 -15.58
CA ALA A 42 -15.79 21.27 -15.36
C ALA A 42 -15.34 22.41 -16.28
N LEU A 43 -14.03 22.64 -16.37
CA LEU A 43 -13.43 23.61 -17.28
C LEU A 43 -13.75 23.30 -18.76
N LYS A 44 -13.62 22.04 -19.17
CA LYS A 44 -13.98 21.59 -20.52
C LYS A 44 -15.43 21.86 -20.86
N GLN A 45 -16.34 21.57 -19.94
CA GLN A 45 -17.77 21.78 -20.13
C GLN A 45 -18.11 23.27 -20.18
N ALA A 46 -17.52 24.09 -19.30
CA ALA A 46 -17.66 25.55 -19.37
C ALA A 46 -17.21 26.10 -20.74
N ARG A 47 -16.14 25.54 -21.31
CA ARG A 47 -15.70 25.91 -22.67
C ARG A 47 -16.72 25.52 -23.75
N TYR A 48 -17.34 24.34 -23.66
CA TYR A 48 -18.37 23.93 -24.63
C TYR A 48 -19.58 24.88 -24.62
N VAL A 49 -20.01 25.34 -23.44
CA VAL A 49 -21.09 26.34 -23.33
C VAL A 49 -20.75 27.62 -24.10
N ARG A 50 -19.50 28.09 -24.00
CA ARG A 50 -19.01 29.27 -24.72
C ARG A 50 -18.87 29.05 -26.22
N GLU A 51 -18.56 27.83 -26.64
CA GLU A 51 -18.45 27.47 -28.06
C GLU A 51 -19.82 27.34 -28.73
N ASP A 52 -20.80 26.77 -28.02
CA ASP A 52 -22.16 26.61 -28.51
C ASP A 52 -22.97 27.91 -28.46
N GLN A 53 -22.70 28.78 -27.48
CA GLN A 53 -23.37 30.07 -27.28
C GLN A 53 -22.37 31.23 -27.09
N PRO A 54 -21.68 31.69 -28.15
CA PRO A 54 -20.58 32.67 -28.02
C PRO A 54 -21.01 34.05 -27.50
N GLU A 55 -22.23 34.51 -27.79
CA GLU A 55 -22.69 35.84 -27.38
C GLU A 55 -23.31 35.85 -25.98
N ASP A 56 -24.17 34.86 -25.67
CA ASP A 56 -25.00 34.87 -24.45
C ASP A 56 -24.66 33.76 -23.43
N GLY A 57 -23.90 32.74 -23.84
CA GLY A 57 -23.57 31.59 -22.99
C GLY A 57 -22.70 32.01 -21.82
N ARG A 58 -23.15 31.71 -20.61
CA ARG A 58 -22.41 31.97 -19.37
C ARG A 58 -22.19 30.67 -18.63
N ALA A 59 -20.96 30.45 -18.18
CA ALA A 59 -20.59 29.29 -17.37
C ALA A 59 -20.08 29.77 -16.01
N TYR A 60 -20.74 29.37 -14.93
CA TYR A 60 -20.30 29.66 -13.57
C TYR A 60 -19.69 28.40 -12.95
N VAL A 61 -18.42 28.45 -12.57
CA VAL A 61 -17.72 27.32 -11.93
C VAL A 61 -17.35 27.68 -10.50
N PHE A 62 -18.00 27.01 -9.56
CA PHE A 62 -17.74 27.13 -8.12
C PHE A 62 -16.86 25.98 -7.63
N TYR A 63 -15.76 26.28 -6.93
CA TYR A 63 -14.79 25.28 -6.49
C TYR A 63 -14.12 25.67 -5.16
N GLN A 64 -13.64 24.72 -4.36
CA GLN A 64 -12.74 25.05 -3.24
C GLN A 64 -11.27 25.07 -3.70
N HIS A 65 -10.89 24.02 -4.45
CA HIS A 65 -9.57 23.85 -5.02
C HIS A 65 -9.62 23.49 -6.51
N MET A 66 -9.07 24.35 -7.37
CA MET A 66 -8.90 24.04 -8.79
C MET A 66 -7.66 23.16 -8.97
N ARG A 67 -7.83 21.95 -9.50
CA ARG A 67 -6.74 20.99 -9.72
C ARG A 67 -6.43 20.86 -11.21
N SER A 68 -5.56 21.74 -11.73
CA SER A 68 -5.06 21.79 -13.11
C SER A 68 -3.57 21.43 -13.19
N VAL A 69 -3.25 20.15 -13.07
CA VAL A 69 -1.85 19.70 -12.96
C VAL A 69 -1.09 19.82 -14.30
N GLY A 70 0.17 20.27 -14.23
CA GLY A 70 1.08 20.26 -15.37
C GLY A 70 0.63 21.18 -16.52
N GLN A 71 0.56 20.63 -17.74
CA GLN A 71 0.17 21.40 -18.93
C GLN A 71 -1.27 21.90 -18.89
N TYR A 72 -2.15 21.28 -18.10
CA TYR A 72 -3.54 21.69 -17.97
C TYR A 72 -3.70 23.05 -17.28
N GLU A 73 -2.66 23.59 -16.65
CA GLU A 73 -2.64 24.94 -16.12
C GLU A 73 -2.81 26.00 -17.23
N TYR A 74 -2.28 25.74 -18.44
CA TYR A 74 -2.51 26.63 -19.58
C TYR A 74 -3.97 26.63 -20.02
N PHE A 75 -4.64 25.47 -19.93
CA PHE A 75 -6.06 25.35 -20.22
C PHE A 75 -6.90 26.13 -19.19
N TYR A 76 -6.59 26.00 -17.90
CA TYR A 76 -7.24 26.80 -16.87
C TYR A 76 -7.09 28.31 -17.11
N LYS A 77 -5.88 28.79 -17.41
CA LYS A 77 -5.62 30.21 -17.73
C LYS A 77 -6.40 30.70 -18.93
N ALA A 78 -6.43 29.93 -20.02
CA ALA A 78 -7.17 30.30 -21.22
C ALA A 78 -8.68 30.50 -20.96
N LEU A 79 -9.24 29.77 -19.99
CA LEU A 79 -10.64 29.90 -19.59
C LEU A 79 -10.88 31.07 -18.64
N GLN A 80 -9.89 31.49 -17.84
CA GLN A 80 -9.97 32.72 -17.07
C GLN A 80 -10.05 33.97 -17.95
N ASP A 81 -9.46 33.91 -19.15
CA ASP A 81 -9.47 35.01 -20.13
C ASP A 81 -10.80 35.09 -20.91
N ASP A 82 -11.69 34.10 -20.80
CA ASP A 82 -12.99 34.10 -21.47
C ASP A 82 -14.02 34.90 -20.65
N PRO A 83 -14.58 36.01 -21.18
CA PRO A 83 -15.46 36.89 -20.41
C PRO A 83 -16.82 36.26 -20.05
N GLY A 84 -17.18 35.13 -20.66
CA GLY A 84 -18.40 34.39 -20.30
C GLY A 84 -18.18 33.26 -19.31
N ILE A 85 -16.94 33.02 -18.85
CA ILE A 85 -16.62 32.00 -17.85
C ILE A 85 -16.28 32.69 -16.52
N PHE A 86 -17.05 32.37 -15.49
CA PHE A 86 -16.90 32.92 -14.15
C PHE A 86 -16.38 31.82 -13.23
N LEU A 87 -15.17 32.00 -12.71
CA LEU A 87 -14.52 31.05 -11.82
C LEU A 87 -14.39 31.72 -10.45
N THR A 88 -14.96 31.13 -9.40
CA THR A 88 -14.79 31.67 -8.05
C THR A 88 -14.70 30.57 -7.01
N LYS A 89 -13.95 30.84 -5.94
CA LYS A 89 -14.02 29.97 -4.77
C LYS A 89 -15.27 30.25 -3.96
N GLY A 90 -15.90 29.19 -3.48
CA GLY A 90 -17.07 29.26 -2.62
C GLY A 90 -17.68 27.88 -2.38
N ALA A 91 -18.40 27.75 -1.27
CA ALA A 91 -19.18 26.58 -0.91
C ALA A 91 -20.62 26.77 -1.40
N VAL A 92 -21.12 25.86 -2.24
CA VAL A 92 -22.53 25.88 -2.62
C VAL A 92 -23.34 25.29 -1.47
N THR A 93 -24.15 26.11 -0.79
CA THR A 93 -24.92 25.67 0.40
C THR A 93 -26.36 25.32 0.07
N GLU A 94 -26.92 25.88 -1.01
CA GLU A 94 -28.30 25.63 -1.39
C GLU A 94 -28.53 25.73 -2.90
N VAL A 95 -29.41 24.87 -3.42
CA VAL A 95 -29.97 24.96 -4.78
C VAL A 95 -31.48 24.88 -4.68
N LYS A 96 -32.18 25.94 -5.11
CA LYS A 96 -33.65 26.03 -5.09
C LYS A 96 -34.20 26.17 -6.50
N ALA A 97 -35.37 25.58 -6.74
CA ALA A 97 -36.13 25.86 -7.95
C ALA A 97 -36.77 27.26 -7.85
N GLU A 98 -36.55 28.08 -8.88
CA GLU A 98 -37.10 29.43 -8.96
C GLU A 98 -37.66 29.69 -10.38
N GLY A 99 -38.99 29.66 -10.50
CA GLY A 99 -39.66 29.76 -11.79
C GLY A 99 -39.31 28.59 -12.72
N ASP A 100 -38.84 28.92 -13.93
CA ASP A 100 -38.36 27.95 -14.93
C ASP A 100 -36.86 27.63 -14.79
N GLY A 101 -36.17 28.22 -13.80
CA GLY A 101 -34.74 28.04 -13.55
C GLY A 101 -34.41 27.61 -12.12
N LEU A 102 -33.14 27.76 -11.76
CA LEU A 102 -32.57 27.38 -10.47
C LEU A 102 -31.82 28.57 -9.87
N ASN A 103 -31.98 28.77 -8.57
CA ASN A 103 -31.18 29.73 -7.80
C ASN A 103 -30.15 28.94 -6.97
N VAL A 104 -28.89 29.36 -7.06
CA VAL A 104 -27.75 28.74 -6.38
C VAL A 104 -27.16 29.72 -5.37
N THR A 105 -27.17 29.35 -4.10
CA THR A 105 -26.55 30.12 -3.01
C THR A 105 -25.14 29.60 -2.75
N VAL A 106 -24.17 30.52 -2.77
CA VAL A 106 -22.74 30.25 -2.60
C VAL A 106 -22.18 31.11 -1.48
N GLU A 107 -21.67 30.47 -0.44
CA GLU A 107 -21.08 31.09 0.74
C GLU A 107 -19.54 30.97 0.71
N ASN A 108 -18.86 31.55 1.71
CA ASN A 108 -17.40 31.47 1.88
C ASN A 108 -16.61 31.90 0.64
N THR A 109 -17.11 32.91 -0.07
CA THR A 109 -16.49 33.36 -1.31
C THR A 109 -15.26 34.23 -1.02
N ILE A 110 -14.34 34.35 -1.99
CA ILE A 110 -13.14 35.21 -1.86
C ILE A 110 -13.53 36.68 -1.64
N LEU A 111 -14.73 37.08 -2.08
CA LEU A 111 -15.24 38.43 -1.94
C LEU A 111 -15.79 38.72 -0.54
N GLY A 112 -15.99 37.70 0.29
CA GLY A 112 -16.49 37.83 1.66
C GLY A 112 -18.02 38.05 1.77
N GLU A 113 -18.73 38.01 0.65
CA GLU A 113 -20.19 38.11 0.57
C GLU A 113 -20.77 36.82 -0.04
N ASP A 114 -21.99 36.48 0.38
CA ASP A 114 -22.74 35.37 -0.20
C ASP A 114 -23.22 35.76 -1.60
N ILE A 115 -23.08 34.84 -2.55
CA ILE A 115 -23.47 35.04 -3.94
C ILE A 115 -24.71 34.20 -4.23
N ASN A 116 -25.75 34.83 -4.77
CA ASN A 116 -26.90 34.12 -5.33
C ASN A 116 -26.84 34.25 -6.86
N VAL A 117 -26.90 33.11 -7.56
CA VAL A 117 -26.84 33.07 -9.02
C VAL A 117 -28.03 32.32 -9.58
N ASP A 118 -28.78 32.99 -10.45
CA ASP A 118 -29.85 32.39 -11.23
C ASP A 118 -29.28 31.72 -12.48
N VAL A 119 -29.55 30.42 -12.64
CA VAL A 119 -29.07 29.58 -13.74
C VAL A 119 -30.18 28.70 -14.30
N ASP A 120 -30.04 28.30 -15.55
CA ASP A 120 -31.02 27.44 -16.21
C ASP A 120 -30.77 25.95 -15.86
N LEU A 121 -29.50 25.60 -15.61
CA LEU A 121 -29.08 24.25 -15.27
C LEU A 121 -27.94 24.27 -14.25
N VAL A 122 -27.98 23.27 -13.39
CA VAL A 122 -26.93 22.97 -12.42
C VAL A 122 -26.32 21.61 -12.74
N VAL A 123 -25.00 21.59 -12.92
CA VAL A 123 -24.24 20.38 -13.24
C VAL A 123 -23.37 20.00 -12.05
N LEU A 124 -23.58 18.80 -11.51
CA LEU A 124 -22.79 18.26 -10.41
C LEU A 124 -21.52 17.58 -10.93
N GLY A 125 -20.34 18.10 -10.56
CA GLY A 125 -19.04 17.51 -10.84
C GLY A 125 -18.72 16.30 -9.97
N THR A 126 -19.43 15.19 -10.14
CA THR A 126 -19.27 13.99 -9.31
C THR A 126 -17.90 13.32 -9.52
N GLY A 127 -17.27 12.87 -8.43
CA GLY A 127 -16.04 12.08 -8.49
C GLY A 127 -16.23 10.66 -9.05
N MET A 128 -15.11 9.97 -9.30
CA MET A 128 -15.12 8.57 -9.76
C MET A 128 -15.04 7.62 -8.57
N VAL A 129 -15.77 6.50 -8.67
CA VAL A 129 -15.66 5.38 -7.72
C VAL A 129 -15.41 4.09 -8.51
N PRO A 130 -14.52 3.21 -8.05
CA PRO A 130 -14.19 1.99 -8.78
C PRO A 130 -15.30 0.96 -8.63
N THR A 131 -15.47 0.11 -9.64
CA THR A 131 -16.44 -1.00 -9.60
C THR A 131 -16.12 -2.04 -8.52
N THR A 132 -14.88 -2.07 -8.05
CA THR A 132 -14.39 -2.94 -6.97
C THR A 132 -14.82 -2.51 -5.57
N ARG A 133 -15.42 -1.31 -5.41
CA ARG A 133 -15.82 -0.80 -4.09
C ARG A 133 -16.90 -1.64 -3.43
N ASP A 134 -17.94 -1.99 -4.20
CA ASP A 134 -19.17 -2.55 -3.63
C ASP A 134 -19.24 -4.08 -3.78
N GLU A 135 -18.59 -4.65 -4.80
CA GLU A 135 -18.61 -6.08 -5.07
C GLU A 135 -17.29 -6.62 -5.68
N ALA A 136 -17.09 -7.94 -5.55
CA ALA A 136 -15.92 -8.61 -6.09
C ALA A 136 -16.03 -8.77 -7.61
N VAL A 137 -15.26 -7.98 -8.36
CA VAL A 137 -15.30 -8.02 -9.84
C VAL A 137 -14.56 -9.21 -10.46
N VAL A 138 -13.48 -9.69 -9.83
CA VAL A 138 -12.62 -10.76 -10.38
C VAL A 138 -13.06 -12.19 -10.01
N ASN A 139 -13.92 -12.35 -9.01
CA ASN A 139 -14.55 -13.62 -8.62
C ASN A 139 -13.59 -14.82 -8.49
N LEU A 140 -12.46 -14.60 -7.83
CA LEU A 140 -11.44 -15.65 -7.66
C LEU A 140 -11.90 -16.77 -6.73
N ALA A 141 -11.56 -18.02 -7.06
CA ALA A 141 -11.78 -19.18 -6.20
C ALA A 141 -10.65 -19.37 -5.16
N TYR A 142 -10.00 -18.28 -4.74
CA TYR A 142 -8.85 -18.35 -3.83
C TYR A 142 -9.34 -18.42 -2.39
N ARG A 143 -8.61 -19.12 -1.51
CA ARG A 143 -8.89 -19.14 -0.07
C ARG A 143 -8.98 -17.73 0.54
N GLN A 144 -8.18 -16.80 0.05
CA GLN A 144 -8.11 -15.40 0.51
C GLN A 144 -9.26 -14.51 0.00
N GLY A 145 -10.28 -15.12 -0.63
CA GLY A 145 -11.49 -14.45 -1.08
C GLY A 145 -11.51 -14.07 -2.57
N PRO A 146 -12.69 -13.71 -3.09
CA PRO A 146 -12.94 -13.53 -4.51
C PRO A 146 -12.46 -12.18 -5.07
N ALA A 147 -12.19 -11.20 -4.22
CA ALA A 147 -11.80 -9.85 -4.63
C ALA A 147 -10.27 -9.67 -4.74
N PHE A 148 -9.87 -8.50 -5.23
CA PHE A 148 -8.52 -7.98 -4.99
C PHE A 148 -8.27 -7.81 -3.48
N ARG A 149 -7.00 -7.77 -3.09
CA ARG A 149 -6.61 -7.69 -1.68
C ARG A 149 -6.58 -6.23 -1.22
N ASP A 150 -7.07 -6.04 0.01
CA ASP A 150 -6.92 -4.81 0.80
C ASP A 150 -7.47 -3.56 0.09
N LEU A 151 -8.58 -3.72 -0.63
CA LEU A 151 -9.28 -2.63 -1.34
C LEU A 151 -9.68 -1.49 -0.40
N ASP A 152 -10.01 -1.80 0.86
CA ASP A 152 -10.39 -0.82 1.87
C ASP A 152 -9.27 0.19 2.16
N LEU A 153 -8.01 -0.24 2.11
CA LEU A 153 -6.85 0.65 2.28
C LEU A 153 -6.74 1.69 1.16
N PHE A 154 -7.37 1.45 0.01
CA PHE A 154 -7.29 2.29 -1.18
C PHE A 154 -8.67 2.80 -1.61
N GLY A 155 -9.64 2.90 -0.69
CA GLY A 155 -10.96 3.45 -0.99
C GLY A 155 -11.73 2.69 -2.07
N GLY A 156 -11.50 1.38 -2.16
CA GLY A 156 -12.08 0.48 -3.15
C GLY A 156 -11.23 0.30 -4.40
N TYR A 157 -10.13 1.02 -4.59
CA TYR A 157 -9.27 0.89 -5.78
C TYR A 157 -8.31 -0.31 -5.68
N CYS A 158 -8.04 -0.92 -6.83
CA CYS A 158 -7.05 -1.99 -6.93
C CYS A 158 -5.64 -1.40 -7.06
N ASP A 159 -4.95 -1.25 -5.93
CA ASP A 159 -3.56 -0.81 -5.91
C ASP A 159 -2.60 -1.94 -5.45
N SER A 160 -1.32 -1.60 -5.34
CA SER A 160 -0.23 -2.47 -4.90
C SER A 160 0.80 -1.67 -4.08
N ASN A 161 2.10 -1.96 -4.23
CA ASN A 161 3.17 -1.15 -3.66
C ASN A 161 3.47 0.02 -4.60
N PHE A 162 3.26 1.25 -4.11
CA PHE A 162 3.38 2.46 -4.92
C PHE A 162 4.83 2.80 -5.33
N ILE A 163 5.82 2.31 -4.58
CA ILE A 163 7.25 2.62 -4.82
C ILE A 163 7.84 1.64 -5.84
N CYS A 164 7.74 0.34 -5.58
CA CYS A 164 8.55 -0.66 -6.24
C CYS A 164 7.83 -1.37 -7.39
N PHE A 165 6.51 -1.49 -7.35
CA PHE A 165 5.76 -2.18 -8.39
C PHE A 165 4.33 -1.63 -8.54
N PRO A 166 4.21 -0.35 -8.93
CA PRO A 166 2.92 0.35 -8.96
C PRO A 166 1.93 -0.31 -9.91
N TYR A 167 2.38 -0.90 -11.02
CA TYR A 167 1.52 -1.50 -12.05
C TYR A 167 1.05 -2.94 -11.76
N GLU A 168 1.44 -3.52 -10.63
CA GLU A 168 1.00 -4.87 -10.28
C GLU A 168 -0.27 -4.85 -9.44
N THR A 169 -0.95 -5.99 -9.31
CA THR A 169 -1.92 -6.18 -8.24
C THR A 169 -1.34 -7.12 -7.20
N ARG A 170 -1.96 -7.15 -6.03
CA ARG A 170 -1.63 -8.12 -4.97
C ARG A 170 -2.06 -9.56 -5.30
N ARG A 171 -2.56 -9.82 -6.51
CA ARG A 171 -2.84 -11.16 -7.05
C ARG A 171 -1.84 -11.47 -8.16
N THR A 172 -0.96 -12.43 -7.93
CA THR A 172 0.08 -12.83 -8.89
C THR A 172 -0.52 -13.20 -10.25
N GLY A 173 0.03 -12.64 -11.33
CA GLY A 173 -0.44 -12.87 -12.70
C GLY A 173 -1.75 -12.15 -13.08
N ILE A 174 -2.33 -11.35 -12.18
CA ILE A 174 -3.51 -10.55 -12.45
C ILE A 174 -3.11 -9.08 -12.42
N TYR A 175 -3.44 -8.36 -13.50
CA TYR A 175 -3.11 -6.96 -13.68
C TYR A 175 -4.38 -6.15 -13.88
N ALA A 176 -4.40 -4.96 -13.31
CA ALA A 176 -5.50 -4.01 -13.45
C ALA A 176 -5.03 -2.83 -14.29
N ALA A 177 -5.95 -2.20 -15.02
CA ALA A 177 -5.66 -1.04 -15.86
C ALA A 177 -6.86 -0.08 -15.85
N GLY A 178 -6.58 1.21 -15.86
CA GLY A 178 -7.60 2.25 -15.96
C GLY A 178 -8.28 2.57 -14.62
N GLY A 179 -9.51 3.08 -14.69
CA GLY A 179 -10.26 3.62 -13.55
C GLY A 179 -10.57 2.66 -12.40
N VAL A 180 -10.17 1.38 -12.47
CA VAL A 180 -10.23 0.43 -11.35
C VAL A 180 -9.00 0.55 -10.43
N ARG A 181 -7.89 1.13 -10.91
CA ARG A 181 -6.65 1.30 -10.13
C ARG A 181 -6.59 2.61 -9.37
N ARG A 182 -7.11 3.68 -9.96
CA ARG A 182 -7.26 5.01 -9.37
C ARG A 182 -8.15 5.85 -10.27
N CYS A 183 -8.66 6.97 -9.76
CA CYS A 183 -9.22 8.01 -10.61
C CYS A 183 -8.12 8.56 -11.52
N MET A 184 -8.37 8.64 -12.83
CA MET A 184 -7.37 9.04 -13.81
C MET A 184 -8.01 9.66 -15.05
N THR A 185 -7.25 10.50 -15.74
CA THR A 185 -7.54 11.03 -17.07
C THR A 185 -7.42 9.93 -18.14
N ILE A 186 -7.83 10.25 -19.37
CA ILE A 186 -7.70 9.32 -20.50
C ILE A 186 -6.22 9.04 -20.82
N GLU A 187 -5.38 10.07 -20.80
CA GLU A 187 -3.93 9.95 -21.06
C GLU A 187 -3.26 9.04 -20.02
N GLU A 188 -3.54 9.29 -18.74
CA GLU A 188 -3.04 8.44 -17.65
C GLU A 188 -3.57 7.01 -17.77
N ALA A 189 -4.82 6.80 -18.21
CA ALA A 189 -5.37 5.46 -18.43
C ALA A 189 -4.66 4.71 -19.57
N MET A 190 -4.23 5.41 -20.61
CA MET A 190 -3.45 4.83 -21.71
C MET A 190 -2.05 4.43 -21.25
N GLU A 191 -1.38 5.27 -20.46
CA GLU A 191 -0.10 4.94 -19.83
C GLU A 191 -0.25 3.76 -18.86
N ASP A 192 -1.30 3.78 -18.06
CA ASP A 192 -1.61 2.73 -17.10
C ASP A 192 -1.84 1.37 -17.76
N ALA A 193 -2.62 1.35 -18.85
CA ALA A 193 -2.84 0.17 -19.67
C ALA A 193 -1.53 -0.34 -20.30
N THR A 194 -0.65 0.56 -20.72
CA THR A 194 0.67 0.19 -21.24
C THR A 194 1.53 -0.48 -20.17
N GLY A 195 1.59 0.11 -18.97
CA GLY A 195 2.30 -0.46 -17.83
C GLY A 195 1.77 -1.84 -17.41
N ALA A 196 0.44 -2.00 -17.36
CA ALA A 196 -0.22 -3.27 -17.06
C ALA A 196 0.11 -4.35 -18.12
N ALA A 197 0.09 -4.00 -19.41
CA ALA A 197 0.44 -4.92 -20.48
C ALA A 197 1.91 -5.37 -20.41
N LEU A 198 2.84 -4.43 -20.16
CA LEU A 198 4.27 -4.76 -19.98
C LEU A 198 4.50 -5.68 -18.78
N LYS A 199 3.78 -5.46 -17.67
CA LYS A 199 3.84 -6.35 -16.50
C LYS A 199 3.25 -7.73 -16.76
N ALA A 200 2.15 -7.82 -17.52
CA ALA A 200 1.60 -9.10 -17.94
C ALA A 200 2.61 -9.89 -18.81
N ILE A 201 3.25 -9.23 -19.77
CA ILE A 201 4.31 -9.84 -20.59
C ILE A 201 5.47 -10.31 -19.70
N GLN A 202 5.97 -9.45 -18.80
CA GLN A 202 7.03 -9.81 -17.85
C GLN A 202 6.66 -11.05 -17.02
N SER A 203 5.40 -11.16 -16.58
CA SER A 203 4.93 -12.33 -15.82
C SER A 203 4.89 -13.60 -16.63
N VAL A 204 4.48 -13.54 -17.89
CA VAL A 204 4.46 -14.71 -18.78
C VAL A 204 5.88 -15.17 -19.06
N VAL A 205 6.79 -14.26 -19.40
CA VAL A 205 8.19 -14.57 -19.65
C VAL A 205 8.86 -15.17 -18.41
N ALA A 206 8.70 -14.53 -17.25
CA ALA A 206 9.27 -15.04 -16.00
C ALA A 206 8.73 -16.43 -15.63
N ALA A 207 7.44 -16.69 -15.87
CA ALA A 207 6.85 -18.00 -15.65
C ALA A 207 7.39 -19.07 -16.61
N GLU A 208 7.65 -18.71 -17.88
CA GLU A 208 8.25 -19.59 -18.89
C GLU A 208 9.71 -19.93 -18.53
N GLU A 209 10.47 -18.96 -18.04
CA GLU A 209 11.85 -19.13 -17.57
C GLU A 209 11.94 -19.76 -16.16
N GLY A 210 10.83 -19.83 -15.43
CA GLY A 210 10.73 -20.46 -14.11
C GLY A 210 11.21 -19.62 -12.93
N HIS A 211 11.37 -18.31 -13.08
CA HIS A 211 11.76 -17.40 -11.99
C HIS A 211 10.63 -16.44 -11.58
N ALA A 212 10.82 -15.71 -10.50
CA ALA A 212 9.77 -14.86 -9.94
C ALA A 212 9.72 -13.52 -10.67
N VAL A 213 8.56 -12.87 -10.60
CA VAL A 213 8.43 -11.43 -10.85
C VAL A 213 8.71 -10.65 -9.55
N HIS A 214 8.41 -9.35 -9.54
CA HIS A 214 8.60 -8.53 -8.36
C HIS A 214 7.86 -9.09 -7.13
N PRO A 215 8.41 -8.90 -5.92
CA PRO A 215 9.65 -8.17 -5.62
C PRO A 215 10.94 -9.03 -5.71
N ARG A 216 10.83 -10.33 -5.99
CA ARG A 216 11.97 -11.28 -6.00
C ARG A 216 12.32 -11.71 -7.42
N THR A 217 12.52 -10.75 -8.31
CA THR A 217 12.88 -11.05 -9.71
C THR A 217 14.15 -11.90 -9.77
N TRP A 218 14.19 -12.89 -10.67
CA TRP A 218 15.27 -13.90 -10.80
C TRP A 218 15.40 -14.91 -9.67
N ASP A 219 14.51 -14.90 -8.68
CA ASP A 219 14.46 -16.00 -7.70
C ASP A 219 13.81 -17.22 -8.36
N PHE A 220 14.54 -18.35 -8.42
CA PHE A 220 14.09 -19.61 -9.03
C PHE A 220 13.48 -20.57 -8.00
N ASP A 221 13.59 -20.29 -6.71
CA ASP A 221 13.29 -21.26 -5.65
C ASP A 221 11.83 -21.25 -5.22
N TYR A 222 11.21 -22.42 -5.23
CA TYR A 222 9.85 -22.61 -4.71
C TYR A 222 9.91 -23.24 -3.31
N PRO A 223 8.84 -23.06 -2.49
CA PRO A 223 8.75 -23.78 -1.23
C PRO A 223 8.65 -25.28 -1.49
N ASP A 224 9.53 -26.04 -0.84
CA ASP A 224 9.52 -27.49 -0.73
C ASP A 224 8.88 -27.90 0.61
N PHE A 225 8.20 -29.05 0.63
CA PHE A 225 7.33 -29.47 1.72
C PHE A 225 7.64 -30.90 2.16
N TYR A 226 8.00 -31.06 3.43
CA TYR A 226 8.14 -32.36 4.05
C TYR A 226 6.81 -32.83 4.68
N PHE A 227 5.87 -33.23 3.84
CA PHE A 227 4.48 -33.52 4.22
C PHE A 227 4.30 -34.62 5.29
N GLN A 228 5.29 -35.50 5.48
CA GLN A 228 5.24 -36.55 6.51
C GLN A 228 5.10 -35.99 7.94
N ARG A 229 5.52 -34.74 8.17
CA ARG A 229 5.41 -34.04 9.45
C ARG A 229 4.27 -33.01 9.47
N CYS A 230 3.42 -32.96 8.43
CA CYS A 230 2.32 -32.02 8.39
C CYS A 230 1.23 -32.38 9.40
N THR A 231 0.88 -31.44 10.26
CA THR A 231 -0.21 -31.57 11.26
C THR A 231 -1.54 -30.99 10.77
N GLN A 232 -1.62 -30.54 9.51
CA GLN A 232 -2.83 -29.97 8.90
C GLN A 232 -3.40 -28.78 9.70
N CYS A 233 -2.53 -28.01 10.37
CA CYS A 233 -2.93 -26.85 11.17
C CYS A 233 -3.38 -25.62 10.35
N LYS A 234 -3.31 -25.69 9.02
CA LYS A 234 -3.76 -24.67 8.04
C LYS A 234 -3.11 -23.30 8.07
N ARG A 235 -2.28 -22.97 9.07
CA ARG A 235 -1.58 -21.67 9.18
C ARG A 235 -0.92 -21.22 7.87
N CYS A 236 -0.18 -22.10 7.20
CA CYS A 236 0.49 -21.76 5.93
C CYS A 236 -0.48 -21.42 4.79
N THR A 237 -1.67 -22.04 4.74
CA THR A 237 -2.70 -21.76 3.72
C THR A 237 -3.45 -20.48 4.02
N GLU A 238 -3.70 -20.18 5.30
CA GLU A 238 -4.42 -18.98 5.74
C GLU A 238 -3.55 -17.74 5.64
N GLU A 239 -2.31 -17.83 6.11
CA GLU A 239 -1.38 -16.71 6.16
C GLU A 239 -0.71 -16.41 4.81
N CYS A 240 -0.87 -17.27 3.80
CA CYS A 240 -0.34 -16.99 2.46
C CYS A 240 -1.09 -15.79 1.84
N PRO A 241 -0.45 -14.62 1.65
CA PRO A 241 -1.15 -13.44 1.17
C PRO A 241 -1.59 -13.56 -0.30
N PHE A 242 -0.92 -14.40 -1.07
CA PHE A 242 -1.12 -14.57 -2.51
C PHE A 242 -2.08 -15.71 -2.86
N GLY A 243 -2.51 -16.51 -1.87
CA GLY A 243 -3.31 -17.71 -2.11
C GLY A 243 -2.60 -18.77 -2.94
N ALA A 244 -1.30 -18.92 -2.70
CA ALA A 244 -0.48 -19.91 -3.38
C ALA A 244 -0.61 -21.32 -2.79
N LEU A 245 -1.24 -21.48 -1.63
CA LEU A 245 -1.47 -22.77 -1.00
C LEU A 245 -2.98 -22.94 -0.75
N ASP A 246 -3.58 -23.92 -1.42
CA ASP A 246 -4.95 -24.37 -1.19
C ASP A 246 -4.95 -25.57 -0.20
N ASP A 247 -6.11 -26.03 0.24
CA ASP A 247 -6.24 -27.28 1.01
C ASP A 247 -6.61 -28.44 0.06
N ASP A 248 -5.99 -29.60 0.21
CA ASP A 248 -6.48 -30.85 -0.40
C ASP A 248 -7.66 -31.44 0.40
N GLU A 249 -8.22 -32.56 -0.07
CA GLU A 249 -9.35 -33.24 0.60
C GLU A 249 -9.06 -33.65 2.05
N LYS A 250 -7.78 -33.81 2.42
CA LYS A 250 -7.33 -34.17 3.77
C LYS A 250 -6.97 -32.94 4.60
N GLY A 251 -7.01 -31.72 4.03
CA GLY A 251 -6.53 -30.49 4.67
C GLY A 251 -5.01 -30.32 4.64
N THR A 252 -4.31 -31.09 3.80
CA THR A 252 -2.87 -30.93 3.54
C THR A 252 -2.68 -29.76 2.57
N PRO A 253 -1.68 -28.88 2.76
CA PRO A 253 -1.47 -27.76 1.84
C PRO A 253 -1.12 -28.25 0.44
N LYS A 254 -1.91 -27.84 -0.54
CA LYS A 254 -1.75 -28.10 -1.97
C LYS A 254 -1.10 -26.86 -2.63
N PRO A 255 0.17 -26.94 -3.03
CA PRO A 255 0.87 -25.79 -3.60
C PRO A 255 0.42 -25.47 -5.04
N ASN A 256 0.35 -24.19 -5.34
CA ASN A 256 0.12 -23.63 -6.66
C ASN A 256 1.28 -22.69 -7.04
N PRO A 257 2.31 -23.21 -7.74
CA PRO A 257 3.54 -22.46 -8.02
C PRO A 257 3.31 -21.15 -8.79
N THR A 258 2.32 -21.08 -9.68
CA THR A 258 2.08 -19.89 -10.51
C THR A 258 1.55 -18.69 -9.72
N ARG A 259 1.05 -18.92 -8.49
CA ARG A 259 0.60 -17.87 -7.57
C ARG A 259 1.69 -17.42 -6.59
N CYS A 260 2.71 -18.25 -6.38
CA CYS A 260 3.73 -18.05 -5.35
C CYS A 260 4.69 -16.90 -5.71
N ARG A 261 4.85 -15.94 -4.78
CA ARG A 261 5.87 -14.87 -4.89
C ARG A 261 7.14 -15.13 -4.09
N ARG A 262 7.36 -16.35 -3.62
CA ARG A 262 8.60 -16.79 -2.95
C ARG A 262 8.98 -15.98 -1.70
N CYS A 263 8.00 -15.39 -1.03
CA CYS A 263 8.18 -14.53 0.15
C CYS A 263 8.61 -15.26 1.42
N GLY A 264 8.34 -16.57 1.51
CA GLY A 264 8.63 -17.39 2.69
C GLY A 264 7.62 -17.26 3.84
N THR A 265 6.51 -16.54 3.69
CA THR A 265 5.50 -16.41 4.77
C THR A 265 4.97 -17.76 5.27
N CYS A 266 4.75 -18.72 4.37
CA CYS A 266 4.33 -20.07 4.73
C CYS A 266 5.36 -20.80 5.61
N MET A 267 6.66 -20.60 5.35
CA MET A 267 7.76 -21.13 6.16
C MET A 267 7.77 -20.50 7.56
N GLY A 268 7.61 -19.18 7.64
CA GLY A 268 7.50 -18.49 8.93
C GLY A 268 6.27 -18.93 9.74
N ALA A 269 5.16 -19.28 9.05
CA ALA A 269 3.91 -19.70 9.68
C ALA A 269 3.93 -21.15 10.21
N CYS A 270 4.79 -22.01 9.65
CA CYS A 270 4.76 -23.44 9.94
C CYS A 270 5.42 -23.75 11.30
N PRO A 271 4.67 -24.20 12.32
CA PRO A 271 5.25 -24.56 13.61
C PRO A 271 6.12 -25.82 13.53
N GLU A 272 5.77 -26.74 12.63
CA GLU A 272 6.50 -28.00 12.40
C GLU A 272 7.75 -27.84 11.54
N ARG A 273 7.99 -26.63 10.99
CA ARG A 273 9.17 -26.31 10.16
C ARG A 273 9.33 -27.26 8.96
N ILE A 274 8.21 -27.67 8.34
CA ILE A 274 8.22 -28.61 7.20
C ILE A 274 8.41 -27.93 5.85
N ILE A 275 8.41 -26.59 5.81
CA ILE A 275 8.45 -25.79 4.59
C ILE A 275 9.79 -25.10 4.55
N GLY A 276 10.48 -25.18 3.41
CA GLY A 276 11.75 -24.48 3.19
C GLY A 276 12.00 -24.22 1.70
N PHE A 277 12.98 -23.41 1.39
CA PHE A 277 13.49 -23.20 0.03
C PHE A 277 14.89 -23.81 -0.07
N LYS A 278 15.39 -24.03 -1.28
CA LYS A 278 16.70 -24.67 -1.48
C LYS A 278 17.81 -23.76 -0.94
N ASP A 279 17.75 -22.47 -1.24
CA ASP A 279 18.73 -21.47 -0.79
C ASP A 279 18.34 -20.75 0.52
N TYR A 280 17.08 -20.90 0.98
CA TYR A 280 16.54 -20.16 2.12
C TYR A 280 15.60 -21.04 2.94
N ASN A 281 16.06 -21.52 4.09
CA ASN A 281 15.26 -22.35 4.98
C ASN A 281 15.60 -22.09 6.45
N ILE A 282 14.89 -22.77 7.34
CA ILE A 282 15.04 -22.63 8.79
C ILE A 282 16.48 -22.88 9.24
N ASP A 283 17.15 -23.88 8.67
CA ASP A 283 18.49 -24.29 9.08
C ASP A 283 19.57 -23.34 8.58
N VAL A 284 19.41 -22.78 7.38
CA VAL A 284 20.33 -21.77 6.82
C VAL A 284 20.38 -20.55 7.73
N VAL A 285 19.23 -19.94 8.04
CA VAL A 285 19.16 -18.77 8.92
C VAL A 285 19.55 -19.15 10.36
N GLY A 286 19.12 -20.32 10.84
CA GLY A 286 19.54 -20.83 12.15
C GLY A 286 21.06 -20.99 12.27
N SER A 287 21.75 -21.37 11.20
CA SER A 287 23.21 -21.46 11.16
C SER A 287 23.86 -20.07 11.17
N MET A 288 23.26 -19.07 10.51
CA MET A 288 23.73 -17.68 10.59
C MET A 288 23.61 -17.13 12.02
N ILE A 289 22.50 -17.42 12.72
CA ILE A 289 22.30 -17.05 14.13
C ILE A 289 23.40 -17.68 15.00
N LYS A 290 23.65 -18.99 14.85
CA LYS A 290 24.69 -19.70 15.60
C LYS A 290 26.11 -19.23 15.29
N ALA A 291 26.35 -18.66 14.11
CA ALA A 291 27.64 -18.12 13.74
C ALA A 291 27.93 -16.75 14.38
N VAL A 292 26.91 -16.10 14.97
CA VAL A 292 27.10 -14.86 15.72
C VAL A 292 27.73 -15.19 17.08
N GLU A 293 28.93 -14.66 17.30
CA GLU A 293 29.63 -14.78 18.58
C GLU A 293 28.91 -13.98 19.68
N VAL A 294 28.45 -14.69 20.71
CA VAL A 294 27.90 -14.14 21.94
C VAL A 294 29.03 -14.07 22.98
N PRO A 295 29.40 -12.87 23.46
CA PRO A 295 30.43 -12.72 24.48
C PRO A 295 30.09 -13.46 25.78
N ASP A 296 31.11 -13.94 26.50
CA ASP A 296 30.93 -14.55 27.82
C ASP A 296 30.50 -13.50 28.87
N ASP A 297 29.88 -13.96 29.96
CA ASP A 297 29.26 -13.15 31.02
C ASP A 297 30.25 -12.25 31.80
N ASP A 298 31.56 -12.49 31.65
CA ASP A 298 32.63 -11.72 32.30
C ASP A 298 33.06 -10.46 31.52
N GLU A 299 32.62 -10.32 30.27
CA GLU A 299 32.79 -9.07 29.52
C GLU A 299 31.42 -8.37 29.47
N ASP A 300 31.32 -7.10 29.92
CA ASP A 300 30.14 -6.22 29.83
C ASP A 300 29.72 -5.92 28.36
N LYS A 301 29.80 -6.90 27.46
CA LYS A 301 29.58 -6.82 26.03
C LYS A 301 28.29 -7.54 25.70
N LEU A 302 27.27 -6.76 25.39
CA LEU A 302 26.00 -7.29 24.89
C LEU A 302 26.10 -7.67 23.40
N ARG A 303 25.28 -8.63 22.99
CA ARG A 303 25.12 -9.05 21.60
C ARG A 303 23.65 -9.10 21.25
N MET A 304 23.26 -8.32 20.27
CA MET A 304 21.89 -8.34 19.74
C MET A 304 21.90 -8.78 18.27
N ILE A 305 20.78 -9.31 17.83
CA ILE A 305 20.53 -9.66 16.44
C ILE A 305 19.46 -8.73 15.85
N CYS A 306 19.57 -8.40 14.57
CA CYS A 306 18.55 -7.67 13.84
C CYS A 306 18.18 -8.45 12.58
N PHE A 307 16.94 -8.95 12.52
CA PHE A 307 16.36 -9.53 11.31
C PHE A 307 15.83 -8.42 10.42
N VAL A 308 16.42 -8.25 9.24
CA VAL A 308 16.14 -7.12 8.37
C VAL A 308 15.43 -7.59 7.11
N CYS A 309 14.22 -7.10 6.87
CA CYS A 309 13.49 -7.35 5.64
C CYS A 309 14.29 -6.86 4.42
N GLU A 310 14.56 -7.74 3.46
CA GLU A 310 15.31 -7.43 2.24
C GLU A 310 14.68 -6.34 1.34
N ASN A 311 13.43 -5.96 1.58
CA ASN A 311 12.68 -5.09 0.67
C ASN A 311 12.81 -3.60 1.02
N ASP A 312 12.28 -3.15 2.16
CA ASP A 312 12.41 -1.73 2.56
C ASP A 312 13.55 -1.52 3.57
N ALA A 313 13.60 -2.38 4.59
CA ALA A 313 14.51 -2.21 5.72
C ALA A 313 15.98 -2.38 5.33
N TYR A 314 16.31 -3.38 4.51
CA TYR A 314 17.70 -3.60 4.09
C TYR A 314 18.20 -2.49 3.16
N PRO A 315 17.45 -2.04 2.13
CA PRO A 315 17.89 -0.88 1.34
C PRO A 315 17.93 0.43 2.12
N ALA A 316 17.05 0.65 3.10
CA ALA A 316 17.15 1.79 4.01
C ALA A 316 18.47 1.75 4.80
N LEU A 317 18.85 0.57 5.31
CA LEU A 317 20.12 0.36 6.01
C LEU A 317 21.33 0.58 5.09
N GLU A 318 21.29 0.08 3.85
CA GLU A 318 22.35 0.32 2.85
C GLU A 318 22.47 1.82 2.52
N ASN A 319 21.35 2.53 2.38
CA ASN A 319 21.35 3.97 2.13
C ASN A 319 21.93 4.74 3.32
N ALA A 320 21.58 4.36 4.55
CA ALA A 320 22.17 4.94 5.76
C ALA A 320 23.69 4.77 5.78
N ALA A 321 24.18 3.55 5.49
CA ALA A 321 25.62 3.27 5.41
C ALA A 321 26.32 4.07 4.31
N ARG A 322 25.71 4.19 3.11
CA ARG A 322 26.26 5.00 2.00
C ARG A 322 26.36 6.48 2.34
N LYS A 323 25.53 6.98 3.25
CA LYS A 323 25.57 8.36 3.76
C LYS A 323 26.54 8.54 4.93
N GLY A 324 27.24 7.48 5.34
CA GLY A 324 28.18 7.51 6.46
C GLY A 324 27.48 7.55 7.83
N LEU A 325 26.19 7.22 7.89
CA LEU A 325 25.50 7.04 9.16
C LEU A 325 25.99 5.74 9.81
N SER A 326 26.09 5.75 11.13
CA SER A 326 26.58 4.62 11.91
C SER A 326 25.60 4.28 13.02
N TRP A 327 25.58 3.01 13.40
CA TRP A 327 24.77 2.47 14.49
C TRP A 327 25.65 1.56 15.34
N SER A 328 25.12 1.15 16.48
CA SER A 328 25.83 0.37 17.47
C SER A 328 26.42 -0.92 16.87
N PRO A 329 27.73 -1.20 17.11
CA PRO A 329 28.38 -2.42 16.66
C PRO A 329 27.99 -3.65 17.50
N LEU A 330 27.11 -3.50 18.49
CA LEU A 330 26.60 -4.61 19.30
C LEU A 330 25.57 -5.44 18.52
N VAL A 331 24.94 -4.86 17.50
CA VAL A 331 23.91 -5.50 16.67
C VAL A 331 24.54 -6.23 15.49
N ARG A 332 24.05 -7.45 15.20
CA ARG A 332 24.40 -8.23 14.00
C ARG A 332 23.18 -8.34 13.09
N ILE A 333 23.36 -7.98 11.83
CA ILE A 333 22.28 -7.95 10.84
C ILE A 333 22.19 -9.32 10.16
N ILE A 334 20.99 -9.89 10.11
CA ILE A 334 20.66 -11.04 9.29
C ILE A 334 19.54 -10.62 8.33
N PRO A 335 19.80 -10.54 7.01
CA PRO A 335 18.74 -10.29 6.04
C PRO A 335 17.78 -11.47 5.98
N VAL A 336 16.49 -11.16 5.84
CA VAL A 336 15.42 -12.13 5.62
C VAL A 336 14.58 -11.68 4.45
N ARG A 337 14.14 -12.63 3.60
CA ARG A 337 13.30 -12.34 2.42
C ARG A 337 12.13 -11.43 2.75
N CYS A 338 11.49 -11.67 3.90
CA CYS A 338 10.40 -10.87 4.43
C CYS A 338 10.33 -11.07 5.95
N LEU A 339 9.84 -10.10 6.74
CA LEU A 339 9.53 -10.39 8.13
C LEU A 339 8.48 -11.50 8.28
N GLY A 340 7.57 -11.65 7.31
CA GLY A 340 6.60 -12.75 7.30
C GLY A 340 7.24 -14.14 7.25
N SER A 341 8.49 -14.26 6.77
CA SER A 341 9.23 -15.52 6.78
C SER A 341 9.97 -15.80 8.09
N VAL A 342 10.02 -14.84 9.01
CA VAL A 342 10.61 -15.02 10.33
C VAL A 342 9.79 -16.05 11.10
N ASN A 343 10.41 -17.21 11.33
CA ASN A 343 9.85 -18.26 12.16
C ASN A 343 10.19 -17.97 13.63
N VAL A 344 9.24 -18.20 14.53
CA VAL A 344 9.41 -18.03 15.98
C VAL A 344 10.60 -18.85 16.51
N SER A 345 10.96 -19.95 15.83
CA SER A 345 12.15 -20.73 16.17
C SER A 345 13.43 -19.92 16.18
N TRP A 346 13.61 -19.01 15.23
CA TRP A 346 14.83 -18.21 15.13
C TRP A 346 14.98 -17.24 16.29
N ILE A 347 13.87 -16.66 16.75
CA ILE A 347 13.86 -15.81 17.94
C ILE A 347 14.21 -16.64 19.18
N LYS A 348 13.58 -17.82 19.33
CA LYS A 348 13.88 -18.73 20.44
C LYS A 348 15.33 -19.19 20.44
N ASP A 349 15.86 -19.57 19.28
CA ASP A 349 17.24 -20.03 19.13
C ASP A 349 18.23 -18.90 19.47
N ALA A 350 17.97 -17.67 19.01
CA ALA A 350 18.79 -16.49 19.33
C ALA A 350 18.78 -16.17 20.84
N MET A 351 17.60 -16.14 21.45
CA MET A 351 17.47 -15.84 22.88
C MET A 351 18.06 -16.96 23.75
N SER A 352 17.89 -18.23 23.35
CA SER A 352 18.44 -19.38 24.07
C SER A 352 19.95 -19.52 23.91
N SER A 353 20.56 -18.93 22.88
CA SER A 353 22.02 -18.89 22.72
C SER A 353 22.67 -17.75 23.50
N GLY A 354 21.93 -17.05 24.37
CA GLY A 354 22.44 -15.95 25.18
C GLY A 354 22.49 -14.59 24.49
N MET A 355 21.86 -14.41 23.31
CA MET A 355 21.76 -13.08 22.71
C MET A 355 20.88 -12.16 23.58
N ASP A 356 21.31 -10.92 23.77
CA ASP A 356 20.71 -9.98 24.71
C ASP A 356 19.41 -9.34 24.19
N GLY A 357 19.19 -9.36 22.88
CA GLY A 357 17.94 -8.95 22.25
C GLY A 357 17.85 -9.27 20.76
N ALA A 358 16.63 -9.28 20.23
CA ALA A 358 16.33 -9.45 18.81
C ALA A 358 15.44 -8.32 18.29
N LEU A 359 15.99 -7.51 17.38
CA LEU A 359 15.25 -6.51 16.62
C LEU A 359 14.74 -7.12 15.30
N LEU A 360 13.53 -6.77 14.89
CA LEU A 360 12.97 -7.11 13.58
C LEU A 360 12.66 -5.80 12.88
N LEU A 361 13.36 -5.50 11.78
CA LEU A 361 13.16 -4.28 11.01
C LEU A 361 12.43 -4.61 9.70
N GLY A 362 11.25 -4.05 9.50
CA GLY A 362 10.35 -4.43 8.40
C GLY A 362 9.66 -3.27 7.72
N CYS A 363 9.03 -3.56 6.58
CA CYS A 363 8.20 -2.61 5.84
C CYS A 363 7.03 -2.12 6.68
N LYS A 364 6.57 -0.88 6.45
CA LYS A 364 5.34 -0.36 7.05
C LYS A 364 4.09 -1.18 6.69
N PHE A 365 3.18 -1.32 7.64
CA PHE A 365 1.85 -1.92 7.52
C PHE A 365 0.79 -1.00 8.17
N GLY A 366 -0.50 -1.38 8.09
CA GLY A 366 -1.58 -0.51 8.57
C GLY A 366 -1.87 0.63 7.59
N ASP A 367 -2.10 1.84 8.11
CA ASP A 367 -2.57 2.99 7.31
C ASP A 367 -1.47 3.53 6.38
N GLU A 368 -0.20 3.51 6.80
CA GLU A 368 0.96 3.88 5.98
C GLU A 368 1.55 2.68 5.23
N TYR A 369 0.67 1.87 4.64
CA TYR A 369 1.04 0.59 4.04
C TYR A 369 2.18 0.68 3.00
N GLN A 370 3.25 -0.11 3.18
CA GLN A 370 4.33 -0.29 2.20
C GLN A 370 4.80 -1.74 2.03
N CYS A 371 4.19 -2.70 2.71
CA CYS A 371 4.68 -4.09 2.68
C CYS A 371 4.78 -4.65 1.25
N HIS A 372 5.94 -5.21 0.92
CA HIS A 372 6.19 -5.78 -0.40
C HIS A 372 5.44 -7.11 -0.64
N PHE A 373 5.02 -7.76 0.44
CA PHE A 373 4.34 -9.05 0.40
C PHE A 373 2.97 -9.04 1.04
N VAL A 374 2.23 -7.93 0.93
CA VAL A 374 0.85 -7.76 1.41
C VAL A 374 0.71 -7.72 2.92
N LYS A 375 1.14 -8.75 3.66
CA LYS A 375 0.94 -8.82 5.12
C LYS A 375 2.16 -9.28 5.89
N GLY A 376 3.34 -9.24 5.27
CA GLY A 376 4.57 -9.80 5.85
C GLY A 376 4.87 -9.27 7.26
N SER A 377 5.04 -7.95 7.39
CA SER A 377 5.33 -7.31 8.68
C SER A 377 4.16 -7.41 9.66
N GLU A 378 2.91 -7.24 9.19
CA GLU A 378 1.69 -7.38 10.00
C GLU A 378 1.59 -8.79 10.64
N LEU A 379 1.85 -9.84 9.85
CA LEU A 379 1.84 -11.22 10.34
C LEU A 379 2.99 -11.48 11.32
N ALA A 380 4.18 -10.94 11.04
CA ALA A 380 5.30 -11.05 11.96
C ALA A 380 4.98 -10.38 13.31
N ASN A 381 4.39 -9.19 13.30
CA ASN A 381 3.98 -8.47 14.51
C ASN A 381 3.06 -9.31 15.38
N ARG A 382 1.98 -9.86 14.79
CA ARG A 382 1.05 -10.76 15.50
C ARG A 382 1.73 -12.00 16.07
N ARG A 383 2.72 -12.56 15.37
CA ARG A 383 3.49 -13.69 15.90
C ARG A 383 4.39 -13.28 17.05
N MET A 384 4.97 -12.07 17.01
CA MET A 384 5.83 -11.55 18.10
C MET A 384 5.05 -11.29 19.38
N ASP A 385 3.76 -10.93 19.31
CA ASP A 385 2.90 -10.85 20.50
C ASP A 385 2.90 -12.17 21.29
N ASN A 386 2.82 -13.31 20.60
CA ASN A 386 2.90 -14.64 21.23
C ASN A 386 4.31 -14.97 21.76
N VAL A 387 5.36 -14.38 21.16
CA VAL A 387 6.73 -14.54 21.63
C VAL A 387 6.94 -13.76 22.92
N ALA A 388 6.41 -12.54 23.03
CA ALA A 388 6.45 -11.74 24.25
C ALA A 388 5.87 -12.52 25.44
N GLU A 389 4.70 -13.15 25.27
CA GLU A 389 4.10 -14.02 26.31
C GLU A 389 5.02 -15.19 26.67
N SER A 390 5.66 -15.81 25.68
CA SER A 390 6.60 -16.91 25.90
C SER A 390 7.85 -16.46 26.68
N LEU A 391 8.40 -15.29 26.37
CA LEU A 391 9.57 -14.72 27.06
C LEU A 391 9.27 -14.40 28.52
N GLN A 392 8.11 -13.79 28.78
CA GLN A 392 7.66 -13.51 30.15
C GLN A 392 7.55 -14.79 30.98
N SER A 393 7.07 -15.89 30.40
CA SER A 393 6.99 -17.19 31.08
C SER A 393 8.37 -17.78 31.43
N LEU A 394 9.42 -17.37 30.72
CA LEU A 394 10.82 -17.74 30.97
C LEU A 394 11.53 -16.75 31.89
N GLY A 395 10.83 -15.75 32.44
CA GLY A 395 11.41 -14.73 33.32
C GLY A 395 12.23 -13.68 32.57
N MET A 396 11.98 -13.48 31.27
CA MET A 396 12.64 -12.47 30.45
C MET A 396 11.71 -11.30 30.14
N GLU A 397 12.29 -10.12 29.96
CA GLU A 397 11.59 -8.93 29.50
C GLU A 397 11.15 -9.12 28.04
N ALA A 398 9.88 -8.79 27.76
CA ALA A 398 9.31 -8.92 26.42
C ALA A 398 9.98 -7.95 25.43
N GLU A 399 10.42 -6.81 25.95
CA GLU A 399 11.05 -5.69 25.26
C GLU A 399 12.39 -6.07 24.61
N ARG A 400 12.99 -7.20 25.01
CA ARG A 400 14.18 -7.77 24.35
C ARG A 400 13.89 -8.20 22.91
N VAL A 401 12.63 -8.42 22.55
CA VAL A 401 12.21 -8.67 21.16
C VAL A 401 11.32 -7.55 20.68
N ARG A 402 11.81 -6.78 19.71
CA ARG A 402 11.09 -5.61 19.19
C ARG A 402 10.94 -5.71 17.69
N LEU A 403 9.75 -5.42 17.18
CA LEU A 403 9.53 -5.16 15.76
C LEU A 403 9.40 -3.65 15.55
N VAL A 404 10.12 -3.13 14.56
CA VAL A 404 10.03 -1.72 14.15
C VAL A 404 9.80 -1.64 12.64
N GLU A 405 8.94 -0.72 12.25
CA GLU A 405 8.61 -0.45 10.86
C GLU A 405 9.48 0.67 10.30
N ILE A 406 9.86 0.54 9.03
CA ILE A 406 10.61 1.57 8.32
C ILE A 406 10.24 1.55 6.83
N ALA A 407 10.12 2.73 6.25
CA ALA A 407 10.03 2.91 4.80
C ALA A 407 11.42 2.96 4.16
N ILE A 408 11.50 2.66 2.87
CA ILE A 408 12.77 2.60 2.13
C ILE A 408 13.54 3.93 2.11
N ASP A 409 12.82 5.05 2.22
CA ASP A 409 13.32 6.42 2.20
C ASP A 409 13.62 6.99 3.59
N GLU A 410 13.22 6.32 4.67
CA GLU A 410 13.47 6.69 6.07
C GLU A 410 14.85 6.22 6.58
N TYR A 411 15.85 6.19 5.69
CA TYR A 411 17.20 5.71 6.01
C TYR A 411 17.89 6.51 7.12
N ASP A 412 17.51 7.78 7.29
CA ASP A 412 18.01 8.67 8.33
C ASP A 412 17.58 8.24 9.74
N LYS A 413 16.48 7.47 9.87
CA LYS A 413 15.97 6.95 11.14
C LYS A 413 16.63 5.64 11.58
N VAL A 414 17.31 4.92 10.67
CA VAL A 414 17.93 3.62 10.98
C VAL A 414 18.86 3.68 12.19
N PRO A 415 19.80 4.66 12.31
CA PRO A 415 20.66 4.77 13.48
C PRO A 415 19.89 4.95 14.78
N GLU A 416 18.89 5.84 14.79
CA GLU A 416 18.08 6.12 15.97
C GLU A 416 17.35 4.87 16.44
N ILE A 417 16.69 4.16 15.51
CA ILE A 417 15.96 2.92 15.80
C ILE A 417 16.89 1.86 16.42
N ILE A 418 18.03 1.61 15.79
CA ILE A 418 18.97 0.58 16.26
C ILE A 418 19.59 0.97 17.60
N ASN A 419 20.02 2.22 17.76
CA ASN A 419 20.69 2.68 18.97
C ASN A 419 19.71 2.76 20.14
N SER A 420 18.49 3.26 19.94
CA SER A 420 17.45 3.25 20.98
C SER A 420 17.16 1.82 21.45
N PHE A 421 17.04 0.86 20.53
CA PHE A 421 16.85 -0.54 20.93
C PHE A 421 18.05 -1.07 21.73
N VAL A 422 19.27 -0.70 21.36
CA VAL A 422 20.48 -1.09 22.10
C VAL A 422 20.50 -0.48 23.49
N ASP A 423 20.16 0.79 23.63
CA ASP A 423 20.12 1.51 24.91
C ASP A 423 19.11 0.85 25.85
N ASP A 424 17.92 0.52 25.35
CA ASP A 424 16.90 -0.18 26.13
C ASP A 424 17.39 -1.57 26.61
N VAL A 425 18.08 -2.32 25.75
CA VAL A 425 18.64 -3.63 26.13
C VAL A 425 19.82 -3.49 27.10
N LEU A 426 20.61 -2.42 27.01
CA LEU A 426 21.66 -2.10 27.98
C LEU A 426 21.07 -1.84 29.36
N GLU A 427 19.94 -1.14 29.46
CA GLU A 427 19.24 -0.91 30.73
C GLU A 427 18.71 -2.21 31.35
N MET A 428 18.26 -3.17 30.52
CA MET A 428 17.81 -4.49 30.96
C MET A 428 18.96 -5.42 31.37
N GLY A 429 20.21 -5.10 31.00
CA GLY A 429 21.37 -5.93 31.29
C GLY A 429 21.42 -7.26 30.49
N PRO A 430 22.39 -8.13 30.80
CA PRO A 430 22.64 -9.35 30.05
C PRO A 430 21.44 -10.32 30.10
N ASN A 431 21.28 -11.09 29.03
CA ASN A 431 20.28 -12.16 28.98
C ASN A 431 20.55 -13.21 30.08
N PRO A 432 19.55 -13.59 30.90
CA PRO A 432 19.70 -14.61 31.94
C PRO A 432 20.20 -15.98 31.47
N PHE A 433 20.06 -16.30 30.19
CA PHE A 433 20.54 -17.53 29.56
C PHE A 433 21.98 -17.44 29.04
N LYS A 434 22.66 -16.30 29.21
CA LYS A 434 24.04 -16.10 28.80
C LYS A 434 24.98 -16.93 29.69
N GLY A 435 25.95 -17.62 29.09
CA GLY A 435 26.95 -18.44 29.79
C GLY A 435 26.53 -19.87 30.18
N TRP A 436 25.36 -20.37 29.72
CA TRP A 436 24.83 -21.71 30.04
C TRP A 436 24.67 -22.64 28.84
#